data_AF-A0A1H9ZJ42-F1
#
_entry.id   AF-A0A1H9ZJ42-F1
#
_cell.length_a   1.000
_cell.length_b   1.000
_cell.length_c   1.000
_cell.angle_alpha   90.00
_cell.angle_beta   90.00
_cell.angle_gamma   90.00
#
_symmetry.space_group_name_H-M   'P 1'
#
loop_
_entity.id
_entity.type
_entity.pdbx_description
1 polymer ?
#
loop_
_entity_poly.entity_id
_entity_poly.type
_entity_poly.pdbx_seq_one_letter_code
_entity_poly.pdbx_strand_id
1 'polypeptide(L)'
;MQPFDKKNQEDYDAITERLNKALISVAEDYKLKATVKNIAQLASVHRNTLYERDWPITRLKEIQKARLIEKEKKSKHKSDEKDSSVKLTKANKEILYWFGKSTEYKELYESKQEAFLLMRKARDSYSAELELTKTQLKAQQQENERLRDLLNTVGKE
;
A
#
# COMPACT_ATOMS: atom_id res chain seq x y z
N MET A 1 -46.64 -12.93 57.70
CA MET A 1 -45.44 -12.10 57.50
C MET A 1 -44.65 -12.14 58.78
N GLN A 2 -43.40 -12.60 58.73
CA GLN A 2 -42.52 -12.59 59.89
C GLN A 2 -42.02 -11.15 60.14
N PRO A 3 -41.69 -10.78 61.39
CA PRO A 3 -41.29 -9.41 61.75
C PRO A 3 -40.03 -8.89 61.03
N PHE A 4 -39.25 -9.79 60.41
CA PHE A 4 -37.96 -9.48 59.80
C PHE A 4 -37.96 -9.44 58.26
N ASP A 5 -39.08 -9.82 57.62
CA ASP A 5 -39.14 -9.97 56.16
C ASP A 5 -38.83 -8.65 55.43
N LYS A 6 -39.32 -7.52 55.94
CA LYS A 6 -39.12 -6.20 55.33
C LYS A 6 -37.66 -5.74 55.39
N LYS A 7 -37.01 -5.91 56.56
CA LYS A 7 -35.62 -5.50 56.76
C LYS A 7 -34.66 -6.37 55.96
N ASN A 8 -34.93 -7.68 55.87
CA ASN A 8 -34.15 -8.60 55.05
C ASN A 8 -34.21 -8.23 53.56
N GLN A 9 -35.38 -7.79 53.09
CA GLN A 9 -35.54 -7.32 51.71
C GLN A 9 -34.72 -6.05 51.43
N GLU A 10 -34.79 -5.07 52.33
CA GLU A 10 -34.02 -3.82 52.23
C GLU A 10 -32.50 -4.08 52.21
N ASP A 11 -32.00 -4.95 53.09
CA ASP A 11 -30.59 -5.34 53.13
C ASP A 11 -30.18 -6.10 51.85
N TYR A 12 -31.05 -6.97 51.34
CA TYR A 12 -30.81 -7.71 50.11
C TYR A 12 -30.61 -6.76 48.92
N ASP A 13 -31.53 -5.80 48.77
CA ASP A 13 -31.53 -4.81 47.69
C ASP A 13 -30.34 -3.86 47.79
N ALA A 14 -30.00 -3.39 49.00
CA ALA A 14 -28.84 -2.54 49.24
C ALA A 14 -27.51 -3.22 48.88
N ILE A 15 -27.40 -4.54 49.10
CA ILE A 15 -26.22 -5.31 48.68
C ILE A 15 -26.22 -5.50 47.16
N THR A 16 -27.39 -5.73 46.55
CA THR A 16 -27.52 -5.89 45.10
C THR A 16 -27.07 -4.63 44.37
N GLU A 17 -27.46 -3.45 44.86
CA GLU A 17 -26.98 -2.17 44.32
C GLU A 17 -25.46 -2.02 44.41
N ARG A 18 -24.87 -2.33 45.58
CA ARG A 18 -23.42 -2.20 45.79
C ARG A 18 -22.64 -3.13 44.87
N LEU A 19 -23.11 -4.36 44.68
CA LEU A 19 -22.52 -5.32 43.74
C LEU A 19 -22.63 -4.84 42.29
N ASN A 20 -23.78 -4.28 41.89
CA ASN A 20 -23.96 -3.72 40.55
C ASN A 20 -23.02 -2.54 40.31
N LYS A 21 -22.92 -1.59 41.25
CA LYS A 21 -22.00 -0.45 41.17
C LYS A 21 -20.55 -0.93 41.02
N ALA A 22 -20.13 -1.91 41.84
CA ALA A 22 -18.79 -2.50 41.75
C ALA A 22 -18.52 -3.18 40.40
N LEU A 23 -19.49 -3.92 39.86
CA LEU A 23 -19.39 -4.57 38.55
C LEU A 23 -19.30 -3.56 37.41
N ILE A 24 -20.05 -2.46 37.47
CA ILE A 24 -19.99 -1.38 36.48
C ILE A 24 -18.61 -0.70 36.53
N SER A 25 -18.12 -0.33 37.71
CA SER A 25 -16.78 0.27 37.85
C SER A 25 -15.68 -0.65 37.32
N VAL A 26 -15.79 -1.95 37.59
CA VAL A 26 -14.86 -2.97 37.06
C VAL A 26 -15.11 -3.25 35.57
N ALA A 27 -16.24 -2.91 34.98
CA ALA A 27 -16.41 -2.99 33.53
C ALA A 27 -15.69 -1.83 32.84
N GLU A 28 -15.86 -0.61 33.36
CA GLU A 28 -15.37 0.64 32.78
C GLU A 28 -13.86 0.84 32.96
N ASP A 29 -13.32 0.60 34.15
CA ASP A 29 -11.91 0.86 34.44
C ASP A 29 -11.04 -0.40 34.32
N TYR A 30 -10.24 -0.46 33.26
CA TYR A 30 -9.28 -1.53 32.98
C TYR A 30 -8.13 -1.64 33.99
N LYS A 31 -7.88 -0.60 34.80
CA LYS A 31 -6.91 -0.66 35.92
C LYS A 31 -7.42 -1.53 37.06
N LEU A 32 -8.73 -1.59 37.26
CA LEU A 32 -9.35 -2.46 38.24
C LEU A 32 -9.35 -3.90 37.74
N LYS A 33 -8.83 -4.81 38.58
CA LYS A 33 -8.81 -6.24 38.25
C LYS A 33 -10.22 -6.81 38.32
N ALA A 34 -10.65 -7.44 37.22
CA ALA A 34 -11.92 -8.16 37.13
C ALA A 34 -11.84 -9.49 37.89
N THR A 35 -11.82 -9.44 39.23
CA THR A 35 -11.74 -10.61 40.11
C THR A 35 -12.78 -10.54 41.23
N VAL A 36 -13.22 -11.70 41.72
CA VAL A 36 -14.19 -11.83 42.82
C VAL A 36 -13.73 -11.08 44.07
N LYS A 37 -12.42 -11.15 44.40
CA LYS A 37 -11.84 -10.44 45.55
C LYS A 37 -12.01 -8.92 45.42
N ASN A 38 -11.76 -8.38 44.24
CA ASN A 38 -11.85 -6.94 44.01
C ASN A 38 -13.30 -6.44 44.07
N ILE A 39 -14.25 -7.20 43.50
CA ILE A 39 -15.68 -6.84 43.57
C ILE A 39 -16.20 -6.92 45.00
N ALA A 40 -15.83 -7.97 45.75
CA ALA A 40 -16.20 -8.10 47.15
C ALA A 40 -15.67 -6.91 47.98
N GLN A 41 -14.44 -6.47 47.72
CA GLN A 41 -13.85 -5.30 48.37
C GLN A 41 -14.56 -3.99 47.99
N LEU A 42 -14.87 -3.79 46.70
CA LEU A 42 -15.56 -2.59 46.21
C LEU A 42 -17.02 -2.49 46.70
N ALA A 43 -17.72 -3.62 46.79
CA ALA A 43 -19.09 -3.67 47.29
C ALA A 43 -19.17 -3.73 48.83
N SER A 44 -18.03 -3.82 49.52
CA SER A 44 -17.94 -4.00 50.98
C SER A 44 -18.76 -5.21 51.47
N VAL A 45 -18.55 -6.36 50.83
CA VAL A 45 -19.20 -7.64 51.18
C VAL A 45 -18.20 -8.78 51.23
N HIS A 46 -18.59 -9.89 51.86
CA HIS A 46 -17.78 -11.09 51.84
C HIS A 46 -17.87 -11.78 50.47
N ARG A 47 -16.78 -12.43 50.05
CA ARG A 47 -16.72 -13.19 48.79
C ARG A 47 -17.83 -14.24 48.67
N ASN A 48 -18.23 -14.85 49.80
CA ASN A 48 -19.28 -15.88 49.82
C ASN A 48 -20.63 -15.33 49.35
N THR A 49 -20.93 -14.06 49.65
CA THR A 49 -22.14 -13.38 49.19
C THR A 49 -22.26 -13.32 47.67
N LEU A 50 -21.14 -13.33 46.94
CA LEU A 50 -21.16 -13.39 45.48
C LEU A 50 -21.47 -14.80 44.97
N TYR A 51 -20.99 -15.83 45.69
CA TYR A 51 -21.26 -17.24 45.36
C TYR A 51 -22.68 -17.63 45.72
N GLU A 52 -23.22 -17.14 46.83
CA GLU A 52 -24.61 -17.38 47.24
C GLU A 52 -25.63 -16.79 46.27
N ARG A 53 -25.24 -15.76 45.50
CA ARG A 53 -26.11 -15.03 44.58
C ARG A 53 -25.92 -15.38 43.11
N ASP A 54 -24.82 -16.05 42.75
CA ASP A 54 -24.40 -16.53 41.41
C ASP A 54 -24.32 -15.50 40.25
N TRP A 55 -25.31 -14.63 40.08
CA TRP A 55 -25.35 -13.61 39.02
C TRP A 55 -24.12 -12.68 38.98
N PRO A 56 -23.49 -12.27 40.12
CA PRO A 56 -22.30 -11.42 40.05
C PRO A 56 -21.11 -12.15 39.41
N ILE A 57 -21.02 -13.46 39.59
CA ILE A 57 -19.95 -14.30 39.04
C ILE A 57 -20.14 -14.44 37.53
N THR A 58 -21.38 -14.68 37.10
CA THR A 58 -21.71 -14.76 35.68
C THR A 58 -21.39 -13.44 34.98
N ARG A 59 -21.82 -12.31 35.56
CA ARG A 59 -21.53 -10.97 35.02
C ARG A 59 -20.03 -10.66 35.00
N LEU A 60 -19.29 -11.07 36.02
CA LEU A 60 -17.83 -10.93 36.05
C LEU A 60 -17.15 -11.70 34.91
N LYS A 61 -17.59 -12.93 34.62
CA LYS A 61 -17.07 -13.71 33.49
C LYS A 61 -17.34 -13.03 32.15
N GLU A 62 -18.50 -12.40 31.99
CA GLU A 62 -18.82 -11.63 30.78
C GLU A 62 -17.89 -10.42 30.62
N ILE A 63 -17.63 -9.68 31.70
CA ILE A 63 -16.67 -8.57 31.69
C ILE A 63 -15.28 -9.07 31.28
N GLN A 64 -14.80 -10.17 31.88
CA GLN A 64 -13.50 -10.76 31.53
C GLN A 64 -13.42 -11.13 30.04
N LYS A 65 -14.47 -11.75 29.50
CA LYS A 65 -14.55 -12.11 28.07
C LYS A 65 -14.54 -10.87 27.17
N ALA A 66 -15.33 -9.85 27.49
CA ALA A 66 -15.38 -8.60 26.74
C ALA A 66 -14.00 -7.94 26.65
N ARG A 67 -13.30 -7.87 27.79
CA ARG A 67 -11.93 -7.33 27.87
C ARG A 67 -10.93 -8.10 27.01
N LEU A 68 -11.04 -9.44 26.98
CA LEU A 68 -10.17 -10.28 26.16
C LEU A 68 -10.39 -10.00 24.67
N ILE A 69 -11.66 -9.95 24.23
CA ILE A 69 -12.04 -9.67 22.84
C ILE A 69 -11.51 -8.30 22.40
N GLU A 70 -11.66 -7.26 23.23
CA GLU A 70 -11.12 -5.93 22.91
C GLU A 70 -9.59 -5.92 22.79
N LYS A 71 -8.89 -6.65 23.67
CA LYS A 71 -7.43 -6.77 23.61
C LYS A 71 -6.99 -7.43 22.31
N GLU A 72 -7.66 -8.50 21.91
CA GLU A 72 -7.39 -9.21 20.65
C GLU A 72 -7.65 -8.33 19.43
N LYS A 73 -8.77 -7.58 19.41
CA LYS A 73 -9.08 -6.61 18.34
C LYS A 73 -8.01 -5.54 18.23
N LYS A 74 -7.56 -4.96 19.36
CA LYS A 74 -6.49 -3.95 19.39
C LYS A 74 -5.15 -4.51 18.91
N SER A 75 -4.81 -5.76 19.23
CA SER A 75 -3.59 -6.38 18.73
C SER A 75 -3.63 -6.64 17.21
N LYS A 76 -4.79 -7.10 16.69
CA LYS A 76 -4.97 -7.34 15.26
C LYS A 76 -4.90 -6.03 14.46
N HIS A 77 -5.59 -4.98 14.91
CA HIS A 77 -5.48 -3.67 14.25
C HIS A 77 -4.05 -3.13 14.20
N LYS A 78 -3.28 -3.27 15.28
CA LYS A 78 -1.87 -2.85 15.31
C LYS A 78 -0.99 -3.66 14.37
N SER A 79 -1.23 -4.97 14.22
CA SER A 79 -0.47 -5.80 13.27
C SER A 79 -0.81 -5.43 11.83
N ASP A 80 -2.10 -5.23 11.53
CA ASP A 80 -2.58 -4.92 10.19
C ASP A 80 -2.13 -3.51 9.74
N GLU A 81 -2.11 -2.54 10.65
CA GLU A 81 -1.60 -1.19 10.40
C GLU A 81 -0.10 -1.20 10.09
N LYS A 82 0.67 -2.01 10.82
CA LYS A 82 2.11 -2.18 10.56
C LYS A 82 2.36 -2.86 9.21
N ASP A 83 1.61 -3.89 8.87
CA ASP A 83 1.72 -4.59 7.57
C ASP A 83 1.35 -3.66 6.40
N SER A 84 0.28 -2.88 6.56
CA SER A 84 -0.17 -1.89 5.56
C SER A 84 0.89 -0.81 5.31
N SER A 85 1.54 -0.30 6.36
CA SER A 85 2.62 0.67 6.25
C SER A 85 3.84 0.10 5.50
N VAL A 86 4.22 -1.14 5.76
CA VAL A 86 5.31 -1.82 5.03
C VAL A 86 4.94 -2.01 3.55
N LYS A 87 3.71 -2.41 3.24
CA LYS A 87 3.23 -2.53 1.85
C LYS A 87 3.25 -1.19 1.12
N LEU A 88 2.81 -0.11 1.77
CA LEU A 88 2.81 1.23 1.19
C LEU A 88 4.23 1.72 0.89
N THR A 89 5.16 1.55 1.82
CA THR A 89 6.57 1.94 1.60
C THR A 89 7.21 1.14 0.47
N LYS A 90 6.88 -0.14 0.31
CA LYS A 90 7.32 -0.95 -0.83
C LYS A 90 6.74 -0.44 -2.15
N ALA A 91 5.43 -0.21 -2.21
CA ALA A 91 4.77 0.31 -3.41
C ALA A 91 5.35 1.67 -3.85
N ASN A 92 5.58 2.58 -2.90
CA ASN A 92 6.18 3.88 -3.20
C ASN A 92 7.60 3.76 -3.79
N LYS A 93 8.42 2.81 -3.30
CA LYS A 93 9.74 2.54 -3.88
C LYS A 93 9.65 2.02 -5.31
N GLU A 94 8.71 1.12 -5.58
CA GLU A 94 8.48 0.59 -6.93
C GLU A 94 8.00 1.69 -7.88
N ILE A 95 7.10 2.56 -7.44
CA ILE A 95 6.64 3.71 -8.25
C ILE A 95 7.81 4.62 -8.60
N LEU A 96 8.64 5.00 -7.64
CA LEU A 96 9.82 5.84 -7.88
C LEU A 96 10.81 5.19 -8.85
N TYR A 97 11.04 3.88 -8.69
CA TYR A 97 11.90 3.12 -9.58
C TYR A 97 11.37 3.12 -11.02
N TRP A 98 10.10 2.76 -11.21
CA TRP A 98 9.50 2.69 -12.54
C TRP A 98 9.34 4.07 -13.19
N PHE A 99 9.08 5.11 -12.39
CA PHE A 99 9.09 6.48 -12.85
C PHE A 99 10.47 6.86 -13.39
N GLY A 100 11.54 6.63 -12.63
CA GLY A 100 12.91 6.87 -13.08
C GLY A 100 13.23 6.12 -14.37
N LYS A 101 12.89 4.82 -14.43
CA LYS A 101 13.07 4.01 -15.65
C LYS A 101 12.28 4.54 -16.84
N SER A 102 11.06 4.99 -16.64
CA SER A 102 10.25 5.55 -17.73
C SER A 102 10.87 6.81 -18.31
N THR A 103 11.46 7.67 -17.46
CA THR A 103 12.17 8.88 -17.89
C THR A 103 13.43 8.53 -18.66
N GLU A 104 14.26 7.61 -18.15
CA GLU A 104 15.45 7.11 -18.85
C GLU A 104 15.11 6.55 -20.25
N TYR A 105 14.06 5.75 -20.35
CA TYR A 105 13.63 5.19 -21.64
C TYR A 105 13.09 6.25 -22.60
N LYS A 106 12.41 7.26 -22.07
CA LYS A 106 11.91 8.38 -22.88
C LYS A 106 13.06 9.19 -23.47
N GLU A 107 14.05 9.56 -22.65
CA GLU A 107 15.24 10.27 -23.11
C GLU A 107 16.03 9.47 -24.16
N LEU A 108 16.20 8.16 -23.91
CA LEU A 108 16.87 7.27 -24.86
C LEU A 108 16.12 7.18 -26.20
N TYR A 109 14.78 7.12 -26.15
CA TYR A 109 13.96 7.08 -27.35
C TYR A 109 14.06 8.38 -28.15
N GLU A 110 13.97 9.54 -27.47
CA GLU A 110 14.10 10.86 -28.10
C GLU A 110 15.47 11.01 -28.80
N SER A 111 16.56 10.65 -28.11
CA SER A 111 17.91 10.66 -28.68
C SER A 111 18.05 9.75 -29.91
N LYS A 112 17.51 8.53 -29.83
CA LYS A 112 17.52 7.60 -30.99
C LYS A 112 16.70 8.13 -32.16
N GLN A 113 15.58 8.77 -31.87
CA GLN A 113 14.72 9.34 -32.90
C GLN A 113 15.43 10.49 -33.63
N GLU A 114 16.13 11.36 -32.91
CA GLU A 114 16.96 12.41 -33.50
C GLU A 114 18.08 11.84 -34.38
N ALA A 115 18.81 10.84 -33.88
CA ALA A 115 19.86 10.17 -34.63
C ALA A 115 19.31 9.51 -35.91
N PHE A 116 18.14 8.88 -35.83
CA PHE A 116 17.47 8.28 -36.99
C PHE A 116 17.08 9.33 -38.03
N LEU A 117 16.53 10.46 -37.61
CA LEU A 117 16.18 11.56 -38.51
C LEU A 117 17.42 12.14 -39.22
N LEU A 118 18.54 12.30 -38.49
CA LEU A 118 19.79 12.75 -39.06
C LEU A 118 20.33 11.75 -40.09
N MET A 119 20.35 10.46 -39.74
CA MET A 119 20.79 9.39 -40.63
C MET A 119 19.94 9.30 -41.90
N ARG A 120 18.62 9.49 -41.77
CA ARG A 120 17.70 9.55 -42.91
C ARG A 120 18.04 10.71 -43.84
N LYS A 121 18.23 11.92 -43.29
CA LYS A 121 18.62 13.10 -44.08
C LYS A 121 19.94 12.89 -44.79
N ALA A 122 20.95 12.36 -44.09
CA ALA A 122 22.26 12.07 -44.67
C ALA A 122 22.15 11.07 -45.84
N ARG A 123 21.40 9.97 -45.65
CA ARG A 123 21.13 9.00 -46.71
C ARG A 123 20.49 9.67 -47.94
N ASP A 124 19.47 10.49 -47.72
CA ASP A 124 18.74 11.16 -48.80
C ASP A 124 19.68 12.11 -49.58
N SER A 125 20.52 12.88 -48.89
CA SER A 125 21.55 13.72 -49.52
C SER A 125 22.55 12.91 -50.36
N TYR A 126 23.14 11.86 -49.79
CA TYR A 126 24.10 11.02 -50.53
C TYR A 126 23.45 10.32 -51.72
N SER A 127 22.19 9.92 -51.62
CA SER A 127 21.47 9.33 -52.76
C SER A 127 21.29 10.34 -53.89
N ALA A 128 20.98 11.60 -53.59
CA ALA A 128 20.86 12.65 -54.58
C ALA A 128 22.20 12.97 -55.26
N GLU A 129 23.28 13.07 -54.48
CA GLU A 129 24.63 13.24 -55.01
C GLU A 129 25.07 12.07 -55.89
N LEU A 130 24.73 10.84 -55.50
CA LEU A 130 25.03 9.65 -56.28
C LEU A 130 24.31 9.66 -57.64
N GLU A 131 23.03 10.04 -57.68
CA GLU A 131 22.29 10.12 -58.94
C GLU A 131 22.80 11.26 -59.84
N LEU A 132 23.21 12.39 -59.25
CA LEU A 132 23.83 13.48 -59.99
C LEU A 132 25.16 13.05 -60.61
N THR A 133 26.04 12.44 -59.81
CA THR A 133 27.36 11.97 -60.27
C THR A 133 27.24 10.89 -61.34
N LYS A 134 26.29 9.96 -61.21
CA LYS A 134 25.97 8.98 -62.27
C LYS A 134 25.57 9.65 -63.58
N THR A 135 24.73 10.68 -63.51
CA THR A 135 24.26 11.41 -64.69
C THR A 135 25.42 12.14 -65.37
N GLN A 136 26.27 12.82 -64.60
CA GLN A 136 27.46 13.50 -65.10
C GLN A 136 28.46 12.51 -65.71
N LEU A 137 28.71 11.38 -65.05
CA LEU A 137 29.59 10.34 -65.55
C LEU A 137 29.12 9.82 -66.91
N LYS A 138 27.81 9.57 -67.05
CA LYS A 138 27.22 9.14 -68.32
C LYS A 138 27.40 10.18 -69.42
N ALA A 139 27.18 11.46 -69.13
CA ALA A 139 27.40 12.54 -70.10
C ALA A 139 28.87 12.64 -70.51
N GLN A 140 29.80 12.54 -69.56
CA GLN A 140 31.24 12.52 -69.85
C GLN A 140 31.66 11.30 -70.67
N GLN A 141 31.08 10.13 -70.41
CA GLN A 141 31.33 8.91 -71.21
C GLN A 141 30.87 9.11 -72.66
N GLN A 142 29.67 9.67 -72.87
CA GLN A 142 29.15 9.96 -74.21
C GLN A 142 30.02 10.97 -74.97
N GLU A 143 30.48 12.04 -74.32
CA GLU A 143 31.38 13.00 -74.98
C GLU A 143 32.74 12.37 -75.29
N ASN A 144 33.29 11.54 -74.40
CA ASN A 144 34.52 10.81 -74.69
C ASN A 144 34.37 9.85 -75.88
N GLU A 145 33.24 9.15 -76.01
CA GLU A 145 32.93 8.33 -77.17
C GLU A 145 32.86 9.17 -78.45
N ARG A 146 32.14 10.28 -78.42
CA ARG A 146 32.05 11.23 -79.54
C ARG A 146 33.43 11.75 -79.97
N LEU A 147 34.28 12.13 -79.02
CA LEU A 147 35.64 12.60 -79.30
C LEU A 147 36.52 11.50 -79.89
N ARG A 148 36.38 10.26 -79.42
CA ARG A 148 37.08 9.09 -79.99
C ARG A 148 36.65 8.84 -81.43
N ASP A 149 35.36 8.93 -81.72
CA ASP A 149 34.84 8.77 -83.07
C ASP A 149 35.38 9.85 -84.02
N LEU A 150 35.39 11.12 -83.58
CA LEU A 150 35.99 12.22 -84.34
C LEU A 150 37.47 11.98 -84.64
N LEU A 151 38.26 11.57 -83.64
CA LEU A 151 39.69 11.25 -83.84
C LEU A 151 39.89 10.10 -84.83
N ASN A 152 39.05 9.06 -84.76
CA ASN A 152 39.10 7.94 -85.70
C ASN A 152 38.69 8.31 -87.13
N THR A 153 37.89 9.36 -87.31
CA THR A 153 37.55 9.90 -88.64
C THR A 153 38.66 10.78 -89.23
N VAL A 154 39.33 11.60 -88.40
CA VAL A 154 40.42 12.49 -88.85
C VAL A 154 41.72 11.73 -89.10
N GLY A 155 41.99 10.63 -88.39
CA GLY A 155 43.18 9.79 -88.61
C GLY A 155 43.09 8.83 -89.82
N LYS A 156 42.03 8.91 -90.63
CA LYS A 156 41.81 8.06 -91.82
C LYS A 156 41.92 8.82 -93.15
N GLU A 157 42.25 10.11 -93.13
CA GLU A 157 42.72 10.89 -94.28
C GLU A 157 44.25 10.90 -94.34
#